data_AF-A0A811GCV3-F1
#
_entry.id   AF-A0A811GCV3-F1
#
_cell.length_a   1.000
_cell.length_b   1.000
_cell.length_c   1.000
_cell.angle_alpha   90.00
_cell.angle_beta   90.00
_cell.angle_gamma   90.00
#
_symmetry.space_group_name_H-M   'P 1'
#
loop_
_entity.id
_entity.type
_entity.pdbx_description
1 polymer ?
#
loop_
_entity_poly.entity_id
_entity_poly.type
_entity_poly.pdbx_seq_one_letter_code
_entity_poly.pdbx_strand_id
1 'polypeptide(L)'
;MRWLYPDFWTLKSLMKSHAFLCEKRKIWAVSPDQLTMYFPLLLLIISNCFMTLAWYGHLKFLHAAPLWQAILFGWLIALLEYSFMIPATRLLAQQGWAVGQMKITQEVVTLLVFVPFMIFLFKQPFKLDYLWAGLCLVGCIYFVFRSQ
;
A
#
# COMPACT_ATOMS: atom_id res chain seq x y z
N MET A 1 42.12 -4.54 25.59
CA MET A 1 42.74 -3.51 24.73
C MET A 1 41.93 -3.48 23.43
N ARG A 2 40.82 -2.73 23.31
CA ARG A 2 40.66 -1.29 23.04
C ARG A 2 41.45 -0.81 21.79
N TRP A 3 40.78 -0.87 20.63
CA TRP A 3 40.79 0.08 19.49
C TRP A 3 42.11 0.49 18.80
N LEU A 4 42.18 0.35 17.47
CA LEU A 4 42.46 1.47 16.55
C LEU A 4 42.12 1.10 15.09
N TYR A 5 40.85 1.24 14.71
CA TYR A 5 40.47 1.57 13.34
C TYR A 5 39.75 2.92 13.40
N PRO A 6 40.07 3.88 12.52
CA PRO A 6 39.44 5.19 12.54
C PRO A 6 37.94 5.09 12.21
N ASP A 7 37.15 5.80 13.00
CA ASP A 7 35.69 5.84 12.92
C ASP A 7 35.21 6.51 11.62
N PHE A 8 34.44 5.76 10.83
CA PHE A 8 33.69 6.21 9.62
C PHE A 8 32.78 7.42 9.87
N TRP A 9 32.56 7.78 11.14
CA TRP A 9 31.82 8.94 11.62
C TRP A 9 32.48 10.30 11.36
N THR A 10 33.75 10.36 10.97
CA THR A 10 34.49 11.62 10.78
C THR A 10 34.24 12.33 9.44
N LEU A 11 33.54 11.69 8.50
CA LEU A 11 33.13 12.28 7.21
C LEU A 11 31.63 12.59 7.17
N LYS A 12 31.07 12.91 8.34
CA LYS A 12 30.01 13.91 8.41
C LYS A 12 30.43 15.06 7.51
N SER A 13 29.46 15.59 6.78
CA SER A 13 29.45 16.99 6.41
C SER A 13 30.69 17.51 5.69
N LEU A 14 30.54 17.82 4.40
CA LEU A 14 30.86 19.23 4.18
C LEU A 14 29.93 19.96 3.25
N MET A 15 29.37 19.36 2.18
CA MET A 15 28.97 20.28 1.10
C MET A 15 27.74 20.01 0.24
N LYS A 16 27.00 18.88 0.32
CA LYS A 16 26.09 18.58 -0.82
C LYS A 16 24.65 18.16 -0.57
N SER A 17 23.96 18.59 0.49
CA SER A 17 22.47 18.52 0.45
C SER A 17 21.67 19.30 1.48
N HIS A 18 22.24 20.27 2.20
CA HIS A 18 21.37 21.11 3.06
C HIS A 18 20.32 21.91 2.25
N ALA A 19 20.56 22.18 0.95
CA ALA A 19 19.56 22.72 0.03
C ALA A 19 18.51 21.67 -0.43
N PHE A 20 18.92 20.43 -0.73
CA PHE A 20 18.02 19.35 -1.13
C PHE A 20 17.09 18.87 0.01
N LEU A 21 17.58 18.92 1.25
CA LEU A 21 16.80 18.61 2.45
C LEU A 21 15.74 19.69 2.73
N CYS A 22 15.96 20.95 2.33
CA CYS A 22 14.99 22.03 2.47
C CYS A 22 13.91 21.97 1.36
N GLU A 23 14.30 21.63 0.13
CA GLU A 23 13.38 21.39 -1.00
C GLU A 23 12.48 20.17 -0.74
N LYS A 24 13.05 19.04 -0.30
CA LYS A 24 12.29 17.85 0.10
C LYS A 24 11.38 18.07 1.31
N ARG A 25 11.68 19.04 2.17
CA ARG A 25 10.83 19.42 3.30
C ARG A 25 9.61 20.23 2.85
N LYS A 26 9.69 20.95 1.72
CA LYS A 26 8.56 21.71 1.15
C LYS A 26 7.62 20.89 0.28
N ILE A 27 8.13 19.90 -0.46
CA ILE A 27 7.31 19.04 -1.34
C ILE A 27 6.34 18.14 -0.54
N TRP A 28 6.57 17.98 0.77
CA TRP A 28 5.76 17.17 1.69
C TRP A 28 5.25 17.94 2.92
N ALA A 29 5.25 19.27 2.88
CA ALA A 29 4.65 20.09 3.94
C ALA A 29 3.12 20.11 3.77
N VAL A 30 2.47 18.97 3.99
CA VAL A 30 1.02 18.88 4.14
C VAL A 30 0.70 19.24 5.59
N SER A 31 0.12 20.42 5.79
CA SER A 31 -0.48 20.88 7.06
C SER A 31 -1.65 19.97 7.46
N PRO A 32 -1.96 19.80 8.76
CA PRO A 32 -2.89 18.78 9.23
C PRO A 32 -4.34 19.24 9.13
N ASP A 33 -4.96 19.00 7.99
CA ASP A 33 -6.42 18.97 7.85
C ASP A 33 -6.93 17.52 7.86
N GLN A 34 -8.16 17.30 8.34
CA GLN A 34 -8.83 15.98 8.40
C GLN A 34 -8.80 15.21 7.06
N LEU A 35 -8.61 15.91 5.93
CA LEU A 35 -8.38 15.34 4.61
C LEU A 35 -7.16 14.39 4.56
N THR A 36 -6.13 14.64 5.39
CA THR A 36 -4.90 13.84 5.47
C THR A 36 -5.17 12.39 5.90
N MET A 37 -6.27 12.11 6.61
CA MET A 37 -6.60 10.76 7.08
C MET A 37 -7.42 9.97 6.05
N TYR A 38 -8.33 10.64 5.34
CA TYR A 38 -9.16 10.01 4.29
C TYR A 38 -8.39 9.79 2.98
N PHE A 39 -7.49 10.71 2.64
CA PHE A 39 -6.71 10.64 1.42
C PHE A 39 -5.94 9.33 1.24
N PRO A 40 -5.12 8.85 2.20
CA PRO A 40 -4.38 7.62 2.00
C PRO A 40 -5.29 6.38 1.95
N LEU A 41 -6.44 6.37 2.63
CA LEU A 41 -7.44 5.30 2.49
C LEU A 41 -8.02 5.26 1.08
N LEU A 42 -8.33 6.41 0.48
CA LEU A 42 -8.78 6.49 -0.91
C LEU A 42 -7.69 5.98 -1.88
N LEU A 43 -6.43 6.35 -1.65
CA LEU A 43 -5.30 5.85 -2.44
C LEU A 43 -5.16 4.32 -2.31
N LEU A 44 -5.32 3.77 -1.10
CA LEU A 44 -5.31 2.32 -0.87
C LEU A 44 -6.46 1.62 -1.60
N ILE A 45 -7.66 2.19 -1.62
CA ILE A 45 -8.81 1.64 -2.35
C ILE A 45 -8.50 1.62 -3.85
N ILE A 46 -8.06 2.75 -4.41
CA ILE A 46 -7.69 2.88 -5.83
C ILE A 46 -6.59 1.87 -6.20
N SER A 47 -5.56 1.77 -5.36
CA SER A 47 -4.47 0.79 -5.52
C SER A 47 -5.01 -0.64 -5.57
N ASN A 48 -5.90 -1.01 -4.65
CA ASN A 48 -6.49 -2.35 -4.61
C ASN A 48 -7.40 -2.65 -5.81
N CYS A 49 -8.07 -1.64 -6.37
CA CYS A 49 -8.79 -1.79 -7.64
C CYS A 49 -7.83 -2.13 -8.78
N PHE A 50 -6.67 -1.46 -8.87
CA PHE A 50 -5.66 -1.79 -9.89
C PHE A 50 -5.03 -3.17 -9.65
N MET A 51 -4.76 -3.54 -8.40
CA MET A 51 -4.26 -4.87 -8.05
C MET A 51 -5.21 -5.98 -8.53
N THR A 52 -6.49 -5.87 -8.19
CA THR A 52 -7.52 -6.84 -8.62
C THR A 52 -7.69 -6.90 -10.13
N LEU A 53 -7.59 -5.77 -10.84
CA LEU A 53 -7.59 -5.72 -12.30
C LEU A 53 -6.34 -6.37 -12.91
N ALA A 54 -5.15 -6.14 -12.35
CA ALA A 54 -3.90 -6.75 -12.84
C ALA A 54 -3.95 -8.28 -12.73
N TRP A 55 -4.48 -8.79 -11.62
CA TRP A 55 -4.54 -10.22 -11.35
C TRP A 55 -5.66 -10.93 -12.10
N TYR A 56 -6.86 -10.35 -12.13
CA TYR A 56 -8.05 -11.05 -12.62
C TYR A 56 -8.64 -10.48 -13.91
N GLY A 57 -8.23 -9.27 -14.32
CA GLY A 57 -8.71 -8.65 -15.56
C GLY A 57 -8.35 -9.48 -16.79
N HIS A 58 -7.16 -10.09 -16.82
CA HIS A 58 -6.75 -10.95 -17.91
C HIS A 58 -7.60 -12.22 -18.00
N LEU A 59 -8.10 -12.76 -16.88
CA LEU A 59 -9.01 -13.89 -16.89
C LEU A 59 -10.25 -13.50 -17.70
N LYS A 60 -10.95 -12.42 -17.37
CA LYS A 60 -12.23 -12.11 -18.00
C LYS A 60 -12.14 -11.65 -19.46
N PHE A 61 -11.19 -10.79 -19.81
CA PHE A 61 -11.16 -10.12 -21.12
C PHE A 61 -10.19 -10.77 -22.12
N LEU A 62 -9.20 -11.51 -21.62
CA LEU A 62 -8.09 -12.05 -22.41
C LEU A 62 -8.00 -13.58 -22.26
N HIS A 63 -9.13 -14.28 -22.13
CA HIS A 63 -9.18 -15.75 -22.00
C HIS A 63 -8.42 -16.50 -23.11
N ALA A 64 -8.35 -15.94 -24.32
CA ALA A 64 -7.66 -16.53 -25.47
C ALA A 64 -6.28 -15.90 -25.76
N ALA A 65 -5.85 -14.93 -24.95
CA ALA A 65 -4.59 -14.24 -25.17
C ALA A 65 -3.40 -15.06 -24.64
N PRO A 66 -2.25 -15.02 -25.33
CA PRO A 66 -1.05 -15.71 -24.88
C PRO A 66 -0.52 -15.12 -23.55
N LEU A 67 0.03 -15.98 -22.69
CA LEU A 67 0.48 -15.66 -21.32
C LEU A 67 1.39 -14.43 -21.24
N TRP A 68 2.25 -14.21 -22.25
CA TRP A 68 3.17 -13.07 -22.27
C TRP A 68 2.43 -11.72 -22.31
N GLN A 69 1.28 -11.65 -22.98
CA GLN A 69 0.46 -10.42 -23.01
C GLN A 69 -0.18 -10.17 -21.65
N ALA A 70 -0.72 -11.20 -21.00
CA ALA A 70 -1.29 -11.10 -19.67
C ALA A 70 -0.25 -10.60 -18.65
N ILE A 71 0.97 -11.13 -18.70
CA ILE A 71 2.08 -10.70 -17.83
C ILE A 71 2.44 -9.24 -18.09
N LEU A 72 2.57 -8.85 -19.36
CA LEU A 72 2.99 -7.48 -19.74
C LEU A 72 1.93 -6.44 -19.33
N PHE A 73 0.65 -6.70 -19.59
CA PHE A 73 -0.43 -5.83 -19.13
C PHE A 73 -0.54 -5.80 -17.60
N GLY A 74 -0.38 -6.95 -16.93
CA GLY A 74 -0.35 -7.02 -15.46
C GLY A 74 0.77 -6.16 -14.87
N TRP A 75 1.97 -6.19 -15.47
CA TRP A 75 3.09 -5.32 -15.08
C TRP A 75 2.79 -3.84 -15.24
N LEU A 76 2.20 -3.44 -16.38
CA LEU A 76 1.83 -2.04 -16.62
C LEU A 76 0.80 -1.54 -15.60
N ILE A 77 -0.18 -2.37 -15.25
CA ILE A 77 -1.20 -2.02 -14.24
C ILE A 77 -0.58 -2.00 -12.84
N ALA A 78 0.31 -2.94 -12.51
CA ALA A 78 1.00 -2.98 -11.23
C ALA A 78 1.87 -1.72 -11.00
N LEU A 79 2.48 -1.15 -12.05
CA LEU A 79 3.20 0.13 -11.94
C LEU A 79 2.27 1.27 -11.49
N LEU A 80 1.03 1.29 -11.97
CA LEU A 80 0.03 2.27 -11.52
C LEU A 80 -0.38 2.01 -10.08
N GLU A 81 -0.63 0.75 -9.70
CA GLU A 81 -0.89 0.36 -8.31
C GLU A 81 0.19 0.90 -7.37
N TYR A 82 1.47 0.61 -7.64
CA TYR A 82 2.57 1.05 -6.79
C TYR A 82 2.69 2.57 -6.68
N SER A 83 2.31 3.30 -7.74
CA SER A 83 2.31 4.76 -7.75
C SER A 83 1.33 5.36 -6.73
N PHE A 84 0.25 4.64 -6.37
CA PHE A 84 -0.69 5.05 -5.31
C PHE A 84 -0.37 4.42 -3.95
N MET A 85 0.10 3.17 -3.94
CA MET A 85 0.46 2.46 -2.72
C MET A 85 1.59 3.16 -1.94
N ILE A 86 2.67 3.55 -2.63
CA ILE A 86 3.86 4.11 -1.98
C ILE A 86 3.56 5.46 -1.29
N PRO A 87 2.87 6.43 -1.92
CA PRO A 87 2.45 7.65 -1.24
C PRO A 87 1.51 7.39 -0.07
N ALA A 88 0.55 6.47 -0.20
CA ALA A 88 -0.38 6.16 0.88
C ALA A 88 0.35 5.65 2.14
N THR A 89 1.23 4.66 2.00
CA THR A 89 2.00 4.13 3.12
C THR A 89 2.93 5.18 3.72
N ARG A 90 3.52 6.06 2.90
CA ARG A 90 4.34 7.17 3.39
C ARG A 90 3.56 8.17 4.23
N LEU A 91 2.33 8.49 3.82
CA LEU A 91 1.45 9.39 4.57
C LEU A 91 1.01 8.77 5.91
N LEU A 92 0.67 7.47 5.94
CA LEU A 92 0.37 6.77 7.19
C LEU A 92 1.58 6.73 8.13
N ALA A 93 2.78 6.53 7.59
CA ALA A 93 4.01 6.55 8.38
C ALA A 93 4.28 7.92 9.00
N GLN A 94 3.97 9.02 8.28
CA GLN A 94 4.08 10.38 8.83
C GLN A 94 3.08 10.64 9.96
N GLN A 95 1.94 9.95 9.97
CA GLN A 95 0.94 10.02 11.05
C GLN A 95 1.30 9.16 12.27
N GLY A 96 2.45 8.48 12.26
CA GLY A 96 2.91 7.65 13.37
C GLY A 96 2.30 6.25 13.43
N TRP A 97 1.67 5.77 12.35
CA TRP A 97 1.15 4.40 12.30
C TRP A 97 2.30 3.39 12.33
N ALA A 98 2.10 2.26 13.01
CA ALA A 98 3.04 1.15 12.98
C ALA A 98 2.96 0.40 11.63
N VAL A 99 4.06 -0.21 11.20
CA VAL A 99 4.10 -1.00 9.94
C VAL A 99 3.04 -2.10 9.95
N GLY A 100 2.81 -2.74 11.09
CA GLY A 100 1.76 -3.75 11.26
C GLY A 100 0.35 -3.19 11.03
N GLN A 101 0.03 -1.99 11.54
CA GLN A 101 -1.27 -1.35 11.33
C GLN A 101 -1.51 -1.06 9.85
N MET A 102 -0.51 -0.51 9.16
CA MET A 102 -0.62 -0.21 7.71
C MET A 102 -0.91 -1.47 6.90
N LYS A 103 -0.22 -2.58 7.21
CA LYS A 103 -0.41 -3.85 6.50
C LYS A 103 -1.79 -4.45 6.76
N ILE A 104 -2.25 -4.46 8.01
CA ILE A 104 -3.61 -4.97 8.31
C ILE A 104 -4.68 -4.11 7.66
N THR A 105 -4.56 -2.78 7.71
CA THR A 105 -5.48 -1.88 7.01
C THR A 105 -5.47 -2.12 5.51
N GLN A 106 -4.31 -2.38 4.91
CA GLN A 106 -4.21 -2.80 3.52
C GLN A 106 -5.02 -4.08 3.27
N GLU A 107 -4.80 -5.15 4.02
CA GLU A 107 -5.53 -6.43 3.85
C GLU A 107 -7.06 -6.27 3.99
N VAL A 108 -7.51 -5.42 4.91
CA VAL A 108 -8.93 -5.07 5.07
C VAL A 108 -9.47 -4.40 3.80
N VAL A 109 -8.74 -3.41 3.27
CA VAL A 109 -9.12 -2.74 2.01
C VAL A 109 -9.09 -3.72 0.83
N THR A 110 -8.10 -4.61 0.76
CA THR A 110 -8.01 -5.63 -0.28
C THR A 110 -9.26 -6.50 -0.30
N LEU A 111 -9.68 -7.00 0.87
CA LEU A 111 -10.89 -7.83 0.98
C LEU A 111 -12.16 -7.04 0.67
N LEU A 112 -12.28 -5.80 1.14
CA LEU A 112 -13.42 -4.92 0.85
C LEU A 112 -13.57 -4.61 -0.64
N VAL A 113 -12.48 -4.47 -1.38
CA VAL A 113 -12.50 -4.25 -2.84
C VAL A 113 -12.72 -5.59 -3.57
N PHE A 114 -12.13 -6.67 -3.08
CA PHE A 114 -12.18 -7.98 -3.72
C PHE A 114 -13.58 -8.63 -3.70
N VAL A 115 -14.32 -8.53 -2.60
CA VAL A 115 -15.68 -9.10 -2.48
C VAL A 115 -16.65 -8.55 -3.55
N PRO A 116 -16.88 -7.23 -3.68
CA PRO A 116 -17.75 -6.70 -4.73
C PRO A 116 -17.20 -7.01 -6.12
N PHE A 117 -15.88 -6.97 -6.31
CA PHE A 117 -15.26 -7.33 -7.58
C PHE A 117 -15.59 -8.77 -8.00
N MET A 118 -15.53 -9.73 -7.09
CA MET A 118 -15.92 -11.13 -7.35
C MET A 118 -17.39 -11.29 -7.71
N ILE A 119 -18.28 -10.57 -7.02
CA ILE A 119 -19.74 -10.62 -7.28
C ILE A 119 -20.06 -9.99 -8.63
N PHE A 120 -19.57 -8.78 -8.91
CA PHE A 120 -19.92 -8.04 -10.12
C PHE A 120 -19.16 -8.55 -11.36
N LEU A 121 -17.87 -8.85 -11.23
CA LEU A 121 -17.04 -9.21 -12.37
C LEU A 121 -17.16 -10.70 -12.71
N PHE A 122 -17.10 -11.59 -11.72
CA PHE A 122 -17.12 -13.04 -11.93
C PHE A 122 -18.49 -13.68 -11.69
N LYS A 123 -19.49 -12.92 -11.23
CA LYS A 123 -20.85 -13.43 -10.94
C LYS A 123 -20.85 -14.67 -10.04
N GLN A 124 -19.84 -14.83 -9.19
CA GLN A 124 -19.80 -15.94 -8.26
C GLN A 124 -20.83 -15.74 -7.14
N PRO A 125 -21.48 -16.81 -6.66
CA PRO A 125 -22.40 -16.71 -5.53
C PRO A 125 -21.65 -16.23 -4.28
N PHE A 126 -22.25 -15.29 -3.57
CA PHE A 126 -21.69 -14.79 -2.31
C PHE A 126 -21.57 -15.93 -1.31
N LYS A 127 -20.35 -16.29 -0.95
CA LYS A 127 -20.06 -17.30 0.08
C LYS A 127 -19.96 -16.66 1.44
N LEU A 128 -20.55 -17.30 2.44
CA LEU A 128 -20.41 -16.94 3.86
C LEU A 128 -18.95 -16.96 4.32
N ASP A 129 -18.07 -17.72 3.65
CA ASP A 129 -16.63 -17.77 3.93
C ASP A 129 -15.97 -16.38 3.91
N TYR A 130 -16.40 -15.47 3.02
CA TYR A 130 -15.88 -14.09 2.97
C TYR A 130 -16.31 -13.26 4.18
N LEU A 131 -17.50 -13.55 4.71
CA LEU A 131 -17.99 -12.89 5.92
C LEU A 131 -17.18 -13.33 7.15
N TRP A 132 -16.90 -14.64 7.25
CA TRP A 132 -16.04 -15.18 8.30
C TRP A 132 -14.60 -14.65 8.19
N ALA A 133 -14.05 -14.55 6.98
CA ALA A 133 -12.76 -13.93 6.74
C ALA A 133 -12.74 -12.45 7.19
N GLY A 134 -13.79 -11.68 6.87
CA GLY A 134 -13.96 -10.31 7.35
C GLY A 134 -14.03 -10.21 8.87
N LEU A 135 -14.76 -11.13 9.53
CA LEU A 135 -14.85 -11.19 10.98
C LEU A 135 -13.50 -11.51 11.64
N CYS A 136 -12.74 -12.45 11.06
CA CYS A 136 -11.37 -12.74 11.49
C CYS A 136 -10.45 -11.51 11.35
N LEU A 137 -10.60 -10.74 10.27
CA LEU A 137 -9.86 -9.50 10.09
C LEU A 137 -10.19 -8.43 11.14
N VAL A 138 -11.45 -8.30 11.54
CA VAL A 138 -11.83 -7.41 12.64
C VAL A 138 -11.12 -7.82 13.94
N GLY A 139 -11.02 -9.13 14.21
CA GLY A 139 -10.20 -9.64 15.31
C GLY A 139 -8.73 -9.25 15.18
N CYS A 140 -8.16 -9.33 13.97
CA CYS A 140 -6.79 -8.91 13.69
C CYS A 140 -6.55 -7.41 13.97
N ILE A 141 -7.48 -6.54 13.54
CA ILE A 141 -7.45 -5.11 13.83
C ILE A 141 -7.41 -4.90 15.35
N TYR A 142 -8.32 -5.54 16.10
CA TYR A 142 -8.34 -5.43 17.55
C TYR A 142 -6.99 -5.78 18.20
N PHE A 143 -6.36 -6.88 17.79
CA PHE A 143 -5.07 -7.30 18.36
C PHE A 143 -3.92 -6.34 18.03
N VAL A 144 -3.86 -5.84 16.80
CA VAL A 144 -2.79 -4.92 16.39
C VAL A 144 -2.92 -3.57 17.09
N PHE A 145 -4.14 -3.04 17.21
CA PHE A 145 -4.37 -1.77 17.91
C PHE A 145 -4.32 -1.90 19.43
N ARG A 146 -4.54 -3.09 20.01
CA ARG A 146 -4.33 -3.37 21.45
C ARG A 146 -2.87 -3.28 21.88
N SER A 147 -1.94 -3.59 20.99
CA SER A 147 -0.51 -3.69 21.29
C SER A 147 0.24 -2.34 21.28
N GLN A 148 -0.50 -1.24 21.08
CA GLN A 148 -0.04 0.15 21.18
C GLN A 148 -0.50 0.74 22.51
#